data_AF-A0A1V6HWI3-F1
#
_entry.id   AF-A0A1V6HWI3-F1
#
_cell.length_a   1.000
_cell.length_b   1.000
_cell.length_c   1.000
_cell.angle_alpha   90.00
_cell.angle_beta   90.00
_cell.angle_gamma   90.00
#
_symmetry.space_group_name_H-M   'P 1'
#
loop_
_entity.id
_entity.type
_entity.pdbx_description
1 polymer ?
#
loop_
_entity_poly.entity_id
_entity_poly.type
_entity_poly.pdbx_seq_one_letter_code
_entity_poly.pdbx_strand_id
1 'polypeptide(L)'
;MSPRRLLNRLYYFTVEDEGILAEAFPRFETESFCVAYKVVGTDDVFVATAETKDAMDRQDLTYNLLGEEDSARLILLHNQQSKEELGEYEDALKALALAHRAIAMACVGVNGDRDLGLTAGGARDYTYFTAPAGHTFIWRLFSSRKDAAAFLERRLPGDRKAQEWAETLPLASANDLKSFQ
;
A
#
# COMPACT_ATOMS: atom_id res chain seq x y z
N MET A 1 24.91 -6.30 10.45
CA MET A 1 23.91 -6.83 9.50
C MET A 1 23.18 -5.64 8.89
N SER A 2 23.07 -5.56 7.56
CA SER A 2 22.66 -4.33 6.86
C SER A 2 21.21 -3.90 7.17
N PRO A 3 20.98 -2.72 7.76
CA PRO A 3 19.63 -2.18 8.02
C PRO A 3 18.81 -1.96 6.74
N ARG A 4 19.48 -1.85 5.58
CA ARG A 4 18.82 -1.69 4.27
C ARG A 4 17.95 -2.86 3.82
N ARG A 5 18.10 -4.07 4.38
CA ARG A 5 17.27 -5.22 3.96
C ARG A 5 15.89 -5.24 4.61
N LEU A 6 15.72 -4.58 5.76
CA LEU A 6 14.43 -4.51 6.45
C LEU A 6 13.51 -3.47 5.81
N LEU A 7 14.07 -2.33 5.36
CA LEU A 7 13.31 -1.22 4.75
C LEU A 7 12.50 -1.60 3.51
N ASN A 8 12.82 -2.70 2.83
CA ASN A 8 12.10 -3.13 1.63
C ASN A 8 11.17 -4.33 1.89
N ARG A 9 10.72 -4.53 3.13
CA ARG A 9 9.86 -5.68 3.50
C ARG A 9 8.55 -5.22 4.12
N LEU A 10 7.49 -5.90 3.73
CA LEU A 10 6.16 -5.81 4.33
C LEU A 10 5.85 -7.13 5.01
N TYR A 11 5.19 -7.10 6.16
CA TYR A 11 5.01 -8.27 7.01
C TYR A 11 3.54 -8.55 7.28
N TYR A 12 3.15 -9.81 7.23
CA TYR A 12 1.79 -10.28 7.50
C TYR A 12 1.68 -10.87 8.91
N PHE A 13 0.62 -10.50 9.61
CA PHE A 13 0.32 -10.90 10.99
C PHE A 13 -1.16 -11.23 11.15
N THR A 14 -1.56 -11.74 12.32
CA THR A 14 -2.96 -12.07 12.62
C THR A 14 -3.70 -10.91 13.26
N VAL A 15 -5.01 -10.71 13.02
CA VAL A 15 -5.78 -9.58 13.60
C VAL A 15 -5.77 -9.57 15.14
N GLU A 16 -5.62 -10.72 15.80
CA GLU A 16 -5.40 -10.76 17.25
C GLU A 16 -4.15 -9.96 17.68
N ASP A 17 -3.10 -9.96 16.85
CA ASP A 17 -1.88 -9.17 17.06
C ASP A 17 -2.11 -7.66 16.83
N GLU A 18 -3.15 -7.27 16.10
CA GLU A 18 -3.54 -5.86 15.91
C GLU A 18 -4.14 -5.28 17.19
N GLY A 19 -4.93 -6.09 17.92
CA GLY A 19 -5.43 -5.72 19.24
C GLY A 19 -4.29 -5.46 20.22
N ILE A 20 -3.25 -6.30 20.18
CA ILE A 20 -2.04 -6.13 20.98
C ILE A 20 -1.31 -4.82 20.60
N LEU A 21 -1.21 -4.49 19.31
CA LEU A 21 -0.67 -3.20 18.86
C LEU A 21 -1.49 -2.02 19.40
N ALA A 22 -2.81 -2.07 19.31
CA ALA A 22 -3.67 -1.01 19.81
C ALA A 22 -3.55 -0.82 21.34
N GLU A 23 -3.39 -1.90 22.10
CA GLU A 23 -3.22 -1.88 23.55
C GLU A 23 -1.81 -1.46 23.98
N ALA A 24 -0.77 -1.93 23.28
CA ALA A 24 0.63 -1.64 23.60
C ALA A 24 1.06 -0.21 23.23
N PHE A 25 0.37 0.41 22.27
CA PHE A 25 0.64 1.79 21.82
C PHE A 25 -0.54 2.72 22.15
N PRO A 26 -0.81 3.04 23.43
CA PRO A 26 -1.98 3.83 23.85
C PRO A 26 -1.97 5.31 23.41
N ARG A 27 -0.95 5.75 22.65
CA ARG A 27 -0.83 7.11 22.08
C ARG A 27 -0.12 7.09 20.72
N PHE A 28 -0.84 6.65 19.68
CA PHE A 28 -0.41 6.79 18.28
C PHE A 28 -0.03 8.23 17.88
N GLU A 29 -0.51 9.23 18.62
CA GLU A 29 -0.31 10.65 18.33
C GLU A 29 1.07 11.21 18.71
N THR A 30 1.86 10.50 19.54
CA THR A 30 3.17 11.02 20.00
C THR A 30 4.38 10.38 19.33
N GLU A 31 4.27 9.15 18.81
CA GLU A 31 5.32 8.45 18.04
C GLU A 31 4.67 7.57 16.95
N SER A 32 4.34 8.18 15.80
CA SER A 32 3.51 7.59 14.73
C SER A 32 4.28 6.63 13.80
N PHE A 33 4.85 5.55 14.33
CA PHE A 33 5.64 4.59 13.53
C PHE A 33 4.94 3.25 13.24
N CYS A 34 3.75 3.02 13.80
CA CYS A 34 3.01 1.76 13.59
C CYS A 34 1.90 1.96 12.55
N VAL A 35 1.95 1.19 11.47
CA VAL A 35 0.98 1.20 10.37
C VAL A 35 0.59 -0.24 10.07
N ALA A 36 -0.69 -0.56 10.24
CA ALA A 36 -1.26 -1.87 9.95
C ALA A 36 -2.53 -1.71 9.11
N TYR A 37 -2.71 -2.58 8.11
CA TYR A 37 -3.88 -2.61 7.24
C TYR A 37 -4.45 -4.03 7.13
N LYS A 38 -5.74 -4.19 7.40
CA LYS A 38 -6.44 -5.47 7.21
C LYS A 38 -6.42 -5.88 5.74
N VAL A 39 -6.04 -7.13 5.47
CA VAL A 39 -6.01 -7.68 4.12
C VAL A 39 -7.43 -8.02 3.66
N VAL A 40 -7.79 -7.55 2.46
CA VAL A 40 -9.09 -7.79 1.85
C VAL A 40 -9.23 -9.25 1.44
N GLY A 41 -10.37 -9.85 1.80
CA GLY A 41 -10.68 -11.25 1.47
C GLY A 41 -10.11 -12.25 2.47
N THR A 42 -9.56 -11.79 3.60
CA THR A 42 -9.13 -12.63 4.72
C THR A 42 -9.90 -12.27 5.98
N ASP A 43 -10.14 -13.25 6.84
CA ASP A 43 -10.84 -13.04 8.10
C ASP A 43 -9.94 -12.33 9.12
N ASP A 44 -8.74 -12.86 9.35
CA ASP A 44 -7.87 -12.46 10.46
C ASP A 44 -6.42 -12.16 10.05
N VAL A 45 -6.19 -11.52 8.89
CA VAL A 45 -4.82 -11.14 8.45
C VAL A 45 -4.70 -9.63 8.27
N PHE A 46 -3.61 -9.05 8.79
CA PHE A 46 -3.19 -7.69 8.47
C PHE A 46 -1.75 -7.65 7.96
N VAL A 47 -1.43 -6.57 7.25
CA VAL A 47 -0.08 -6.28 6.75
C VAL A 47 0.45 -4.99 7.36
N ALA A 48 1.73 -4.98 7.74
CA ALA A 48 2.39 -3.84 8.34
C ALA A 48 3.78 -3.59 7.75
N THR A 49 4.31 -2.39 8.00
CA THR A 49 5.65 -1.98 7.52
C THR A 49 6.76 -2.57 8.40
N ALA A 50 8.00 -2.47 7.93
CA ALA A 50 9.17 -2.90 8.70
C ALA A 50 9.36 -2.11 9.99
N GLU A 51 9.09 -0.81 9.97
CA GLU A 51 9.14 0.07 11.15
C GLU A 51 8.17 -0.40 12.22
N THR A 52 6.97 -0.84 11.80
CA THR A 52 5.95 -1.37 12.72
C THR A 52 6.43 -2.66 13.36
N LYS A 53 6.97 -3.59 12.57
CA LYS A 53 7.55 -4.83 13.10
C LYS A 53 8.70 -4.55 14.07
N ASP A 54 9.62 -3.66 13.71
CA ASP A 54 10.75 -3.29 14.57
C ASP A 54 10.27 -2.66 15.89
N ALA A 55 9.18 -1.88 15.86
CA ALA A 55 8.57 -1.32 17.07
C ALA A 55 7.95 -2.43 17.94
N MET A 56 7.27 -3.41 17.36
CA MET A 56 6.74 -4.57 18.09
C MET A 56 7.86 -5.38 18.74
N ASP A 57 8.95 -5.62 18.02
CA ASP A 57 10.12 -6.34 18.53
C ASP A 57 10.77 -5.62 19.71
N ARG A 58 10.88 -4.29 19.67
CA ARG A 58 11.47 -3.50 20.76
C ARG A 58 10.63 -3.50 22.04
N GLN A 59 9.33 -3.78 21.92
CA GLN A 59 8.40 -3.85 23.05
C GLN A 59 8.18 -5.30 23.53
N ASP A 60 8.98 -6.25 23.01
CA ASP A 60 8.87 -7.69 23.32
C ASP A 60 7.45 -8.24 23.11
N LEU A 61 6.70 -7.70 22.13
CA LEU A 61 5.36 -8.17 21.81
C LEU A 61 5.43 -9.56 21.18
N THR A 62 4.60 -10.48 21.67
CA THR A 62 4.44 -11.79 21.05
C THR A 62 3.42 -11.66 19.92
N TYR A 63 3.79 -12.09 18.71
CA TYR A 63 2.94 -12.02 17.52
C TYR A 63 3.16 -13.22 16.59
N ASN A 64 2.19 -13.48 15.72
CA ASN A 64 2.26 -14.56 14.74
C ASN A 64 2.67 -14.04 13.36
N LEU A 65 3.96 -14.19 12.99
CA LEU A 65 4.44 -13.83 11.65
C LEU A 65 4.00 -14.86 10.61
N LEU A 66 3.06 -14.48 9.75
CA LEU A 66 2.52 -15.33 8.68
C LEU A 66 3.41 -15.32 7.44
N GLY A 67 4.10 -14.22 7.18
CA GLY A 67 5.07 -14.12 6.10
C GLY A 67 5.53 -12.70 5.81
N GLU A 68 6.45 -12.59 4.86
CA GLU A 68 6.99 -11.32 4.37
C GLU A 68 6.84 -11.16 2.85
N GLU A 69 6.68 -9.93 2.37
CA GLU A 69 6.64 -9.58 0.95
C GLU A 69 7.67 -8.49 0.64
N ASP A 70 8.27 -8.54 -0.55
CA ASP A 70 9.22 -7.51 -0.98
C ASP A 70 8.48 -6.25 -1.43
N SER A 71 8.68 -5.13 -0.75
CA SER A 71 8.04 -3.86 -1.10
C SER A 71 8.50 -3.36 -2.48
N ALA A 72 9.66 -3.81 -2.99
CA ALA A 72 10.11 -3.49 -4.34
C ALA A 72 9.29 -4.17 -5.45
N ARG A 73 8.48 -5.19 -5.13
CA ARG A 73 7.55 -5.81 -6.09
C ARG A 73 6.31 -4.96 -6.34
N LEU A 74 6.04 -4.00 -5.45
CA LEU A 74 4.91 -3.08 -5.52
C LEU A 74 5.40 -1.71 -5.98
N ILE A 75 4.80 -1.18 -7.04
CA ILE A 75 5.19 0.12 -7.61
C ILE A 75 4.03 1.10 -7.51
N LEU A 76 4.36 2.33 -7.13
CA LEU A 76 3.44 3.47 -7.08
C LEU A 76 3.71 4.41 -8.26
N LEU A 77 2.64 4.94 -8.85
CA LEU A 77 2.69 6.05 -9.81
C LEU A 77 2.20 7.31 -9.11
N HIS A 78 3.13 8.17 -8.72
CA HIS A 78 2.80 9.46 -8.12
C HIS A 78 2.47 10.49 -9.19
N ASN A 79 1.53 11.39 -8.88
CA ASN A 79 1.49 12.71 -9.52
C ASN A 79 2.52 13.63 -8.84
N GLN A 80 2.72 14.84 -9.36
CA GLN A 80 3.75 15.74 -8.81
C GLN A 80 3.53 16.04 -7.32
N GLN A 81 2.31 16.34 -6.92
CA GLN A 81 1.98 16.72 -5.55
C GLN A 81 2.16 15.57 -4.55
N SER A 82 1.63 14.38 -4.87
CA SER A 82 1.81 13.18 -4.03
C SER A 82 3.27 12.78 -3.90
N LYS A 83 4.11 13.04 -4.91
CA LYS A 83 5.55 12.77 -4.81
C LYS A 83 6.24 13.70 -3.82
N GLU A 84 5.80 14.94 -3.73
CA GLU A 84 6.36 15.94 -2.81
C GLU A 84 5.87 15.72 -1.37
N GLU A 85 4.59 15.39 -1.18
CA GLU A 85 3.99 15.26 0.16
C GLU A 85 4.13 13.86 0.77
N LEU A 86 4.19 12.80 -0.04
CA LEU A 86 4.10 11.42 0.46
C LEU A 86 5.41 10.63 0.44
N GLY A 87 6.55 11.29 0.20
CA GLY A 87 7.84 10.60 0.05
C GLY A 87 8.26 9.75 1.26
N GLU A 88 7.85 10.12 2.47
CA GLU A 88 8.11 9.37 3.70
C GLU A 88 7.10 8.23 3.96
N TYR A 89 6.04 8.15 3.15
CA TYR A 89 4.93 7.20 3.33
C TYR A 89 4.90 6.12 2.24
N GLU A 90 5.97 5.95 1.46
CA GLU A 90 6.07 4.99 0.37
C GLU A 90 5.74 3.55 0.81
N ASP A 91 6.33 3.07 1.92
CA ASP A 91 6.08 1.72 2.39
C ASP A 91 4.69 1.57 3.03
N ALA A 92 4.13 2.63 3.62
CA ALA A 92 2.75 2.65 4.09
C ALA A 92 1.76 2.54 2.91
N LEU A 93 1.99 3.28 1.83
CA LEU A 93 1.21 3.19 0.60
C LEU A 93 1.32 1.79 -0.04
N LYS A 94 2.51 1.19 -0.04
CA LYS A 94 2.68 -0.18 -0.55
C LYS A 94 2.01 -1.22 0.35
N ALA A 95 2.06 -1.06 1.67
CA ALA A 95 1.31 -1.90 2.61
C ALA A 95 -0.20 -1.78 2.35
N LEU A 96 -0.71 -0.57 2.12
CA LEU A 96 -2.10 -0.33 1.73
C LEU A 96 -2.44 -1.01 0.40
N ALA A 97 -1.59 -0.88 -0.63
CA ALA A 97 -1.78 -1.57 -1.90
C ALA A 97 -1.89 -3.09 -1.71
N LEU A 98 -0.98 -3.65 -0.90
CA LEU A 98 -0.92 -5.07 -0.61
C LEU A 98 -2.14 -5.56 0.18
N ALA A 99 -2.63 -4.75 1.13
CA ALA A 99 -3.86 -5.02 1.88
C ALA A 99 -5.07 -5.12 0.96
N HIS A 100 -5.14 -4.29 -0.08
CA HIS A 100 -6.16 -4.36 -1.12
C HIS A 100 -5.92 -5.45 -2.17
N ARG A 101 -4.88 -6.28 -2.02
CA ARG A 101 -4.42 -7.25 -3.03
C ARG A 101 -4.13 -6.60 -4.39
N ALA A 102 -3.66 -5.35 -4.38
CA ALA A 102 -3.17 -4.67 -5.57
C ALA A 102 -1.66 -4.92 -5.74
N ILE A 103 -1.22 -5.00 -6.99
CA ILE A 103 0.19 -5.10 -7.37
C ILE A 103 0.83 -3.74 -7.65
N ALA A 104 0.02 -2.70 -7.80
CA ALA A 104 0.44 -1.33 -8.04
C ALA A 104 -0.67 -0.35 -7.69
N MET A 105 -0.32 0.92 -7.47
CA MET A 105 -1.29 2.01 -7.36
C MET A 105 -0.87 3.23 -8.19
N ALA A 106 -1.85 3.99 -8.69
CA ALA A 106 -1.60 5.30 -9.29
C ALA A 106 -2.39 6.39 -8.57
N CYS A 107 -1.73 7.50 -8.25
CA CYS A 107 -2.40 8.67 -7.71
C CYS A 107 -3.14 9.38 -8.84
N VAL A 108 -4.48 9.45 -8.72
CA VAL A 108 -5.37 9.89 -9.80
C VAL A 108 -6.17 11.14 -9.44
N GLY A 109 -6.11 11.57 -8.18
CA GLY A 109 -6.81 12.76 -7.70
C GLY A 109 -6.37 13.17 -6.31
N VAL A 110 -6.72 14.40 -5.94
CA VAL A 110 -6.45 14.98 -4.63
C VAL A 110 -7.73 15.57 -4.08
N ASN A 111 -8.00 15.34 -2.79
CA ASN A 111 -9.20 15.73 -2.07
C ASN A 111 -10.48 15.32 -2.80
N GLY A 112 -11.48 16.18 -2.88
CA GLY A 112 -12.77 15.93 -3.52
C GLY A 112 -12.76 16.06 -5.05
N ASP A 113 -11.67 15.65 -5.70
CA ASP A 113 -11.55 15.70 -7.17
C ASP A 113 -12.72 14.97 -7.84
N ARG A 114 -13.38 15.65 -8.78
CA ARG A 114 -14.65 15.19 -9.36
C ARG A 114 -14.49 14.22 -10.52
N ASP A 115 -13.32 14.20 -11.16
CA ASP A 115 -13.03 13.33 -12.30
C ASP A 115 -11.86 12.43 -12.00
N LEU A 116 -12.16 11.24 -11.47
CA LEU A 116 -11.19 10.20 -11.10
C LEU A 116 -11.00 9.15 -12.21
N GLY A 117 -11.61 9.37 -13.38
CA GLY A 117 -11.60 8.39 -14.47
C GLY A 117 -12.28 7.06 -14.11
N LEU A 118 -13.38 7.11 -13.34
CA LEU A 118 -14.12 5.93 -12.86
C LEU A 118 -14.40 4.93 -14.00
N THR A 119 -13.81 3.74 -13.88
CA THR A 119 -14.06 2.60 -14.77
C THR A 119 -15.26 1.76 -14.29
N ALA A 120 -15.70 0.80 -15.12
CA ALA A 120 -16.88 -0.02 -14.86
C ALA A 120 -16.81 -0.88 -13.56
N GLY A 121 -15.63 -0.99 -12.91
CA GLY A 121 -15.44 -1.67 -11.62
C GLY A 121 -15.89 -0.88 -10.38
N GLY A 122 -16.21 0.42 -10.53
CA GLY A 122 -16.76 1.26 -9.47
C GLY A 122 -15.74 1.63 -8.38
N ALA A 123 -16.23 2.08 -7.21
CA ALA A 123 -15.38 2.62 -6.15
C ALA A 123 -14.42 1.61 -5.49
N ARG A 124 -14.60 0.30 -5.71
CA ARG A 124 -13.77 -0.77 -5.14
C ARG A 124 -12.34 -0.79 -5.67
N ASP A 125 -12.18 -0.21 -6.85
CA ASP A 125 -10.93 -0.06 -7.58
C ASP A 125 -10.07 1.11 -7.08
N TYR A 126 -10.54 1.81 -6.03
CA TYR A 126 -9.93 3.01 -5.51
C TYR A 126 -9.77 2.92 -3.99
N THR A 127 -8.76 3.60 -3.48
CA THR A 127 -8.56 3.85 -2.05
C THR A 127 -8.07 5.28 -1.85
N TYR A 128 -7.93 5.71 -0.61
CA TYR A 128 -7.39 7.01 -0.27
C TYR A 128 -6.32 6.91 0.81
N PHE A 129 -5.39 7.87 0.80
CA PHE A 129 -4.38 8.02 1.83
C PHE A 129 -4.31 9.50 2.22
N THR A 130 -4.40 9.79 3.52
CA THR A 130 -4.34 11.16 4.04
C THR A 130 -3.08 11.30 4.87
N ALA A 131 -2.17 12.18 4.43
CA ALA A 131 -1.00 12.51 5.24
C ALA A 131 -1.43 13.28 6.50
N PRO A 132 -0.71 13.14 7.63
CA PRO A 132 -0.93 13.96 8.83
C PRO A 132 -0.88 15.44 8.48
N ALA A 133 -1.99 16.16 8.73
CA ALA A 133 -2.17 17.57 8.38
C ALA A 133 -1.96 17.93 6.88
N GLY A 134 -2.11 16.94 5.97
CA GLY A 134 -1.91 17.11 4.53
C GLY A 134 -3.16 16.83 3.69
N HIS A 135 -2.96 16.72 2.38
CA HIS A 135 -4.03 16.41 1.46
C HIS A 135 -4.48 14.94 1.56
N THR A 136 -5.72 14.67 1.15
CA THR A 136 -6.20 13.31 0.92
C THR A 136 -5.95 12.93 -0.52
N PHE A 137 -5.09 11.95 -0.77
CA PHE A 137 -4.77 11.50 -2.12
C PHE A 137 -5.61 10.30 -2.48
N ILE A 138 -6.16 10.30 -3.69
CA ILE A 138 -6.97 9.20 -4.22
C ILE A 138 -6.10 8.33 -5.12
N TRP A 139 -6.13 7.03 -4.86
CA TRP A 139 -5.30 6.03 -5.50
C TRP A 139 -6.15 5.02 -6.25
N ARG A 140 -5.84 4.78 -7.53
CA ARG A 140 -6.39 3.67 -8.32
C ARG A 140 -5.56 2.42 -8.05
N LEU A 141 -6.21 1.32 -7.66
CA LEU A 141 -5.65 0.02 -7.28
C LEU A 141 -5.58 -0.98 -8.44
N PHE A 142 -4.41 -1.39 -8.88
CA PHE A 142 -4.30 -2.35 -9.98
C PHE A 142 -4.06 -3.77 -9.49
N SER A 143 -4.94 -4.70 -9.83
CA SER A 143 -4.77 -6.14 -9.56
C SER A 143 -4.08 -6.88 -10.71
N SER A 144 -3.86 -6.23 -11.87
CA SER A 144 -3.11 -6.80 -12.98
C SER A 144 -2.41 -5.75 -13.81
N ARG A 145 -1.31 -6.13 -14.45
CA ARG A 145 -0.55 -5.25 -15.35
C ARG A 145 -1.38 -4.79 -16.54
N LYS A 146 -2.23 -5.68 -17.06
CA LYS A 146 -3.12 -5.38 -18.19
C LYS A 146 -4.13 -4.31 -17.84
N ASP A 147 -4.70 -4.37 -16.63
CA ASP A 147 -5.63 -3.35 -16.13
C ASP A 147 -4.93 -1.99 -16.00
N ALA A 148 -3.72 -1.97 -15.42
CA ALA A 148 -2.92 -0.74 -15.31
C ALA A 148 -2.66 -0.08 -16.68
N ALA A 149 -2.18 -0.84 -17.66
CA ALA A 149 -1.91 -0.33 -19.01
C ALA A 149 -3.18 0.20 -19.69
N ALA A 150 -4.29 -0.56 -19.62
CA ALA A 150 -5.56 -0.16 -20.24
C ALA A 150 -6.16 1.10 -19.59
N PHE A 151 -6.05 1.22 -18.26
CA PHE A 151 -6.50 2.40 -17.53
C PHE A 151 -5.69 3.65 -17.91
N LEU A 152 -4.36 3.54 -17.93
CA LEU A 152 -3.49 4.67 -18.23
C LEU A 152 -3.62 5.11 -19.70
N GLU A 153 -3.82 4.19 -20.63
CA GLU A 153 -4.04 4.55 -22.05
C GLU A 153 -5.31 5.37 -22.22
N ARG A 154 -6.36 5.03 -21.48
CA ARG A 154 -7.62 5.76 -21.52
C ARG A 154 -7.52 7.10 -20.79
N ARG A 155 -6.82 7.16 -19.65
CA ARG A 155 -6.78 8.34 -18.78
C ARG A 155 -5.77 9.39 -19.26
N LEU A 156 -4.62 8.95 -19.74
CA LEU A 156 -3.49 9.78 -20.18
C LEU A 156 -3.04 9.34 -21.59
N PRO A 157 -3.89 9.52 -22.62
CA PRO A 157 -3.58 9.04 -23.97
C PRO A 157 -2.30 9.69 -24.49
N GLY A 158 -1.35 8.85 -24.92
CA GLY A 158 -0.06 9.29 -25.43
C GLY A 158 1.00 9.65 -24.37
N ASP A 159 0.70 9.50 -23.07
CA ASP A 159 1.72 9.65 -22.02
C ASP A 159 2.61 8.40 -21.98
N ARG A 160 3.73 8.49 -22.69
CA ARG A 160 4.73 7.42 -22.77
C ARG A 160 5.29 7.01 -21.42
N LYS A 161 5.42 7.93 -20.45
CA LYS A 161 5.98 7.60 -19.13
C LYS A 161 5.01 6.75 -18.32
N ALA A 162 3.72 7.09 -18.37
CA ALA A 162 2.67 6.33 -17.72
C ALA A 162 2.59 4.90 -18.31
N GLN A 163 2.71 4.78 -19.64
CA GLN A 163 2.74 3.46 -20.29
C GLN A 163 3.97 2.64 -19.93
N GLU A 164 5.16 3.23 -20.01
CA GLU A 164 6.40 2.56 -19.62
C GLU A 164 6.32 2.09 -18.16
N TRP A 165 5.77 2.89 -17.25
CA TRP A 165 5.54 2.50 -15.87
C TRP A 165 4.68 1.22 -15.77
N ALA A 166 3.55 1.17 -16.47
CA ALA A 166 2.67 -0.01 -16.45
C ALA A 166 3.37 -1.26 -17.01
N GLU A 167 4.16 -1.11 -18.07
CA GLU A 167 4.90 -2.23 -18.67
C GLU A 167 5.97 -2.81 -17.76
N THR A 168 6.59 -1.95 -16.93
CA THR A 168 7.66 -2.33 -15.99
C THR A 168 7.18 -2.93 -14.67
N LEU A 169 5.87 -3.04 -14.44
CA LEU A 169 5.34 -3.60 -13.19
C LEU A 169 5.90 -5.02 -12.95
N PRO A 170 6.56 -5.32 -11.81
CA PRO A 170 7.24 -6.59 -11.60
C PRO A 170 6.29 -7.78 -11.65
N LEU A 171 5.05 -7.59 -11.21
CA LEU A 171 4.01 -8.60 -11.17
C LEU A 171 3.09 -8.51 -12.37
N ALA A 172 2.56 -9.66 -12.79
CA ALA A 172 1.56 -9.72 -13.85
C ALA A 172 0.15 -9.62 -13.26
N SER A 173 -0.05 -10.25 -12.08
CA SER A 173 -1.36 -10.33 -11.42
C SER A 173 -1.24 -10.39 -9.90
N ALA A 174 -2.31 -9.99 -9.21
CA ALA A 174 -2.49 -10.19 -7.78
C ALA A 174 -2.41 -11.66 -7.37
N ASN A 175 -2.63 -12.61 -8.28
CA ASN A 175 -2.43 -14.03 -8.00
C ASN A 175 -0.97 -14.40 -7.73
N ASP A 176 -0.02 -13.54 -8.13
CA ASP A 176 1.41 -13.70 -7.86
C ASP A 176 1.82 -13.20 -6.46
N LEU A 177 0.87 -12.59 -5.72
CA LEU A 177 1.05 -12.18 -4.33
C LEU A 177 0.84 -13.37 -3.40
N LYS A 178 1.44 -13.30 -2.21
CA LYS A 178 1.12 -14.25 -1.15
C LYS A 178 -0.38 -14.31 -0.87
N SER A 179 -0.85 -15.52 -0.57
CA SER A 179 -2.22 -15.81 -0.22
C SER A 179 -2.23 -16.48 1.14
N PHE A 180 -3.15 -16.03 1.99
CA PHE A 180 -3.41 -16.59 3.31
C PHE A 180 -4.91 -16.90 3.32
N GLN A 181 -5.25 -18.16 3.59
CA GLN A 181 -6.62 -18.67 3.71
C GLN A 181 -6.82 -19.13 5.14
#